data_AF-U9U779-F1
#
_entry.id   AF-U9U779-F1
#
_cell.length_a   1.000
_cell.length_b   1.000
_cell.length_c   1.000
_cell.angle_alpha   90.00
_cell.angle_beta   90.00
_cell.angle_gamma   90.00
#
_symmetry.space_group_name_H-M   'P 1'
#
loop_
_entity.id
_entity.type
_entity.pdbx_description
1 polymer ?
#
loop_
_entity_poly.entity_id
_entity_poly.type
_entity_poly.pdbx_seq_one_letter_code
_entity_poly.pdbx_strand_id
1 'polypeptide(L)'
;MDQAYIEILDTNKELRKELEDEIGENKLKNKKLKALSRELEACYRTLSHQDSTILAHEDEIASLKSEIKSLKQRLYKALQDLRHKDDASTAQDIHILRLEDKVDQLKKRIREITDKKLSQINNSPMALPDILRNIGTALDRVENYIDGVDTTFNPKNTLNGIRISLTTVRGHMQRHAQDAINL
;
A
#
# COMPACT_ATOMS: atom_id res chain seq x y z
N MET A 1 -53.52 -72.54 -88.42
CA MET A 1 -52.30 -71.76 -88.16
C MET A 1 -51.24 -72.70 -87.63
N ASP A 2 -49.98 -72.51 -87.99
CA ASP A 2 -48.85 -73.34 -87.54
C ASP A 2 -48.67 -73.22 -86.02
N GLN A 3 -48.44 -74.33 -85.33
CA GLN A 3 -48.24 -74.41 -83.87
C GLN A 3 -47.03 -73.57 -83.43
N ALA A 4 -45.96 -73.59 -84.23
CA ALA A 4 -44.76 -72.80 -83.97
C ALA A 4 -45.03 -71.29 -83.99
N TYR A 5 -45.97 -70.84 -84.83
CA TYR A 5 -46.34 -69.42 -84.92
C TYR A 5 -47.08 -68.94 -83.67
N ILE A 6 -47.94 -69.78 -83.07
CA ILE A 6 -48.69 -69.44 -81.85
C ILE A 6 -47.73 -69.33 -80.65
N GLU A 7 -46.81 -70.27 -80.50
CA GLU A 7 -45.81 -70.27 -79.41
C GLU A 7 -44.90 -69.03 -79.46
N ILE A 8 -44.47 -68.61 -80.66
CA ILE A 8 -43.70 -67.37 -80.85
C ILE A 8 -44.50 -66.13 -80.42
N LEU A 9 -45.80 -66.13 -80.68
CA LEU A 9 -46.68 -64.99 -80.41
C LEU A 9 -46.96 -64.84 -78.91
N ASP A 10 -47.15 -65.96 -78.20
CA ASP A 10 -47.30 -65.97 -76.74
C ASP A 10 -45.97 -65.63 -76.05
N THR A 11 -44.85 -66.17 -76.51
CA THR A 11 -43.51 -65.80 -75.99
C THR A 11 -43.23 -64.29 -76.17
N ASN A 12 -43.61 -63.70 -77.30
CA ASN A 12 -43.46 -62.26 -77.53
C ASN A 12 -44.32 -61.41 -76.58
N LYS A 13 -45.52 -61.86 -76.21
CA LYS A 13 -46.37 -61.15 -75.26
C LYS A 13 -45.74 -61.15 -73.86
N GLU A 14 -45.24 -62.31 -73.43
CA GLU A 14 -44.59 -62.48 -72.13
C GLU A 14 -43.32 -61.62 -72.04
N LEU A 15 -42.48 -61.65 -73.08
CA LEU A 15 -41.28 -60.80 -73.15
C LEU A 15 -41.62 -59.30 -73.13
N ARG A 16 -42.69 -58.87 -73.79
CA ARG A 16 -43.15 -57.48 -73.74
C ARG A 16 -43.59 -57.07 -72.34
N LYS A 17 -44.28 -57.96 -71.63
CA LYS A 17 -44.71 -57.74 -70.26
C LYS A 17 -43.51 -57.63 -69.31
N GLU A 18 -42.57 -58.57 -69.38
CA GLU A 18 -41.33 -58.53 -68.59
C GLU A 18 -40.54 -57.25 -68.84
N LEU A 19 -40.40 -56.85 -70.11
CA LEU A 19 -39.72 -55.61 -70.47
C LEU A 19 -40.41 -54.37 -69.87
N GLU A 20 -41.74 -54.33 -69.87
CA GLU A 20 -42.50 -53.21 -69.31
C GLU A 20 -42.36 -53.14 -67.78
N ASP A 21 -42.39 -54.29 -67.10
CA ASP A 21 -42.14 -54.40 -65.66
C ASP A 21 -40.72 -53.93 -65.30
N GLU A 22 -39.70 -54.35 -66.06
CA GLU A 22 -38.30 -53.95 -65.82
C GLU A 22 -38.06 -52.45 -66.10
N ILE A 23 -38.73 -51.87 -67.11
CA ILE A 23 -38.74 -50.41 -67.33
C ILE A 23 -39.35 -49.68 -66.14
N GLY A 24 -40.45 -50.21 -65.58
CA GLY A 24 -41.10 -49.68 -64.39
C GLY A 24 -40.16 -49.69 -63.19
N GLU A 25 -39.49 -50.81 -62.94
CA GLU A 25 -38.54 -50.96 -61.86
C GLU A 25 -37.33 -50.02 -62.02
N ASN A 26 -36.77 -49.91 -63.24
CA ASN A 26 -35.68 -48.99 -63.53
C ASN A 26 -36.06 -47.52 -63.34
N LYS A 27 -37.28 -47.12 -63.70
CA LYS A 27 -37.79 -45.76 -63.40
C LYS A 27 -37.83 -45.50 -61.89
N LEU A 28 -38.24 -46.49 -61.10
CA LEU A 28 -38.27 -46.38 -59.63
C LEU A 28 -36.84 -46.27 -59.05
N LYS A 29 -35.93 -47.16 -59.47
CA LYS A 29 -34.52 -47.15 -59.08
C LYS A 29 -33.86 -45.80 -59.41
N ASN A 30 -34.11 -45.25 -60.60
CA ASN A 30 -33.58 -43.94 -61.00
C ASN A 30 -34.10 -42.80 -60.12
N LYS A 31 -35.39 -42.81 -59.74
CA LYS A 31 -35.93 -41.83 -58.77
C LYS A 31 -35.22 -41.92 -57.42
N LYS A 32 -34.99 -43.13 -56.91
CA LYS A 32 -34.27 -43.36 -55.65
C LYS A 32 -32.81 -42.88 -55.73
N LEU A 33 -32.14 -43.16 -56.84
CA LEU A 33 -30.76 -42.73 -57.07
C LEU A 33 -30.64 -41.19 -57.09
N LYS A 34 -31.59 -40.50 -57.73
CA LYS A 34 -31.67 -39.02 -57.69
C LYS A 34 -31.93 -38.47 -56.29
N ALA A 35 -32.76 -39.13 -55.49
CA ALA A 35 -33.02 -38.71 -54.11
C ALA A 35 -31.76 -38.84 -53.25
N LEU A 36 -31.10 -40.00 -53.29
CA LEU A 36 -29.84 -40.25 -52.57
C LEU A 36 -28.73 -39.29 -53.00
N SER A 37 -28.65 -38.96 -54.29
CA SER A 37 -27.65 -37.99 -54.78
C SER A 37 -27.84 -36.60 -54.15
N ARG A 38 -29.09 -36.15 -53.97
CA ARG A 38 -29.39 -34.86 -53.31
C ARG A 38 -29.08 -34.90 -51.82
N GLU A 39 -29.41 -35.99 -51.14
CA GLU A 39 -29.09 -36.18 -49.72
C GLU A 39 -27.58 -36.18 -49.49
N LEU A 40 -26.82 -36.85 -50.37
CA LEU A 40 -25.37 -36.88 -50.32
C LEU A 40 -24.78 -35.47 -50.51
N GLU A 41 -25.29 -34.71 -51.47
CA GLU A 41 -24.84 -33.32 -51.69
C GLU A 41 -25.15 -32.42 -50.49
N ALA A 42 -26.32 -32.57 -49.87
CA ALA A 42 -26.68 -31.84 -48.65
C ALA A 42 -25.77 -32.21 -47.46
N CYS A 43 -25.39 -33.49 -47.36
CA CYS A 43 -24.44 -33.96 -46.36
C CYS A 43 -23.06 -33.32 -46.55
N TYR A 44 -22.54 -33.29 -47.78
CA TYR A 44 -21.26 -32.65 -48.08
C TYR A 44 -21.25 -31.16 -47.75
N ARG A 45 -22.34 -30.43 -48.05
CA ARG A 45 -22.47 -29.02 -47.69
C ARG A 45 -22.42 -28.81 -46.18
N THR A 46 -23.11 -29.68 -45.42
CA THR A 46 -23.11 -29.64 -43.95
C THR A 46 -21.72 -29.90 -43.39
N LEU A 47 -21.03 -30.94 -43.87
CA LEU A 47 -19.67 -31.27 -43.46
C LEU A 47 -18.70 -30.11 -43.72
N SER A 48 -18.75 -29.52 -44.92
CA SER A 48 -17.90 -28.37 -45.26
C SER A 48 -18.14 -27.15 -44.35
N HIS A 49 -19.39 -26.90 -43.96
CA HIS A 49 -19.70 -25.84 -43.00
C HIS A 49 -19.17 -26.16 -41.59
N GLN A 50 -19.30 -27.42 -41.16
CA GLN A 50 -18.77 -27.87 -39.87
C GLN A 50 -17.25 -27.78 -39.83
N ASP A 51 -16.54 -28.18 -40.88
CA ASP A 51 -15.07 -28.07 -40.98
C ASP A 51 -14.62 -26.61 -40.83
N SER A 52 -15.31 -25.69 -41.49
CA SER A 52 -15.02 -24.25 -41.38
C SER A 52 -15.22 -23.74 -39.94
N THR A 53 -16.26 -24.24 -39.25
CA THR A 53 -16.56 -23.89 -37.87
C THR A 53 -15.53 -24.47 -36.90
N ILE A 54 -15.09 -25.71 -37.13
CA ILE A 54 -14.05 -26.37 -36.33
C ILE A 54 -12.75 -25.58 -36.42
N LEU A 55 -12.32 -25.19 -37.64
CA LEU A 55 -11.12 -24.38 -37.82
C LEU A 55 -11.19 -23.04 -37.07
N ALA A 56 -12.33 -22.35 -37.12
CA ALA A 56 -12.52 -21.11 -36.37
C ALA A 56 -12.39 -21.31 -34.85
N HIS A 57 -12.96 -22.39 -34.31
CA HIS A 57 -12.81 -22.73 -32.90
C HIS A 57 -11.39 -23.15 -32.53
N GLU A 58 -10.66 -23.84 -33.41
CA GLU A 58 -9.25 -24.19 -33.19
C GLU A 58 -8.37 -22.94 -33.06
N ASP A 59 -8.60 -21.94 -33.92
CA ASP A 59 -7.93 -20.64 -33.85
C ASP A 59 -8.26 -19.90 -32.55
N GLU A 60 -9.52 -19.90 -32.13
CA GLU A 60 -9.96 -19.30 -30.86
C GLU A 60 -9.30 -19.99 -29.66
N ILE A 61 -9.26 -21.33 -29.64
CA ILE A 61 -8.58 -22.10 -28.60
C ILE A 61 -7.09 -21.77 -28.55
N ALA A 62 -6.43 -21.61 -29.70
CA ALA A 62 -5.02 -21.24 -29.75
C ALA A 62 -4.79 -19.83 -29.16
N SER A 63 -5.65 -18.87 -29.51
CA SER A 63 -5.62 -17.52 -28.96
C SER A 63 -5.80 -17.52 -27.44
N LEU A 64 -6.85 -18.19 -26.93
CA LEU A 64 -7.14 -18.29 -25.50
C LEU A 64 -6.01 -18.96 -24.72
N LYS A 65 -5.38 -20.00 -25.27
CA LYS A 65 -4.19 -20.64 -24.65
C LYS A 65 -3.04 -19.65 -24.51
N SER A 66 -2.83 -18.80 -25.51
CA SER A 66 -1.78 -17.77 -25.46
C SER A 66 -2.08 -16.69 -24.41
N GLU A 67 -3.34 -16.28 -24.31
CA GLU A 67 -3.80 -15.30 -23.32
C GLU A 67 -3.67 -15.84 -21.89
N ILE A 68 -4.11 -17.07 -21.64
CA ILE A 68 -3.94 -17.75 -20.35
C ILE A 68 -2.47 -17.79 -19.95
N LYS A 69 -1.57 -18.09 -20.89
CA LYS A 69 -0.12 -18.11 -20.63
C LYS A 69 0.39 -16.73 -20.21
N SER A 70 -0.01 -15.68 -20.93
CA SER A 70 0.35 -14.29 -20.62
C SER A 70 -0.18 -13.86 -19.24
N LEU A 71 -1.45 -14.14 -18.95
CA LEU A 71 -2.10 -13.82 -17.69
C LEU A 71 -1.41 -14.53 -16.51
N LYS A 72 -1.06 -15.81 -16.66
CA LYS A 72 -0.29 -16.56 -15.64
C LYS A 72 1.05 -15.89 -15.35
N GLN A 73 1.80 -15.50 -16.38
CA GLN A 73 3.08 -14.81 -16.21
C GLN A 73 2.93 -13.48 -15.46
N ARG A 74 1.92 -12.68 -15.84
CA ARG A 74 1.61 -11.40 -15.17
C ARG A 74 1.22 -11.61 -13.71
N LEU A 75 0.44 -12.65 -13.41
CA LEU A 75 0.04 -12.99 -12.04
C LEU A 75 1.25 -13.37 -11.17
N TYR A 76 2.15 -14.20 -11.67
CA TYR A 76 3.37 -14.56 -10.93
C TYR A 76 4.23 -13.33 -10.59
N LYS A 77 4.39 -12.41 -11.55
CA LYS A 77 5.13 -11.16 -11.32
C LYS A 77 4.46 -10.28 -10.27
N ALA A 78 3.14 -10.10 -10.37
CA ALA A 78 2.38 -9.31 -9.40
C ALA A 78 2.46 -9.90 -7.97
N LEU A 79 2.41 -11.22 -7.83
CA LEU A 79 2.57 -11.89 -6.53
C LEU A 79 3.98 -11.72 -5.96
N GLN A 80 5.01 -11.73 -6.80
CA GLN A 80 6.38 -11.46 -6.37
C GLN A 80 6.54 -10.01 -5.91
N ASP A 81 6.00 -9.05 -6.66
CA ASP A 81 6.03 -7.63 -6.31
C ASP A 81 5.29 -7.37 -4.99
N LEU A 82 4.18 -8.07 -4.73
CA LEU A 82 3.46 -7.97 -3.47
C LEU A 82 4.32 -8.45 -2.29
N ARG A 83 5.01 -9.58 -2.43
CA ARG A 83 5.94 -10.07 -1.39
C ARG A 83 7.05 -9.08 -1.09
N HIS A 84 7.69 -8.53 -2.13
CA HIS A 84 8.73 -7.52 -1.93
C HIS A 84 8.22 -6.26 -1.20
N LYS A 85 6.97 -5.85 -1.47
CA LYS A 85 6.35 -4.72 -0.76
C LYS A 85 6.03 -5.05 0.69
N ASP A 86 5.57 -6.27 0.97
CA ASP A 86 5.30 -6.74 2.33
C ASP A 86 6.58 -6.78 3.19
N ASP A 87 7.67 -7.30 2.62
CA ASP A 87 9.00 -7.30 3.25
C ASP A 87 9.47 -5.86 3.53
N ALA A 88 9.29 -4.95 2.56
CA ALA A 88 9.66 -3.55 2.72
C ALA A 88 8.81 -2.84 3.79
N SER A 89 7.51 -3.12 3.86
CA SER A 89 6.60 -2.60 4.89
C SER A 89 7.04 -3.07 6.27
N THR A 90 7.30 -4.37 6.43
CA THR A 90 7.79 -4.95 7.68
C THR A 90 9.10 -4.29 8.13
N ALA A 91 10.03 -4.05 7.20
CA ALA A 91 11.28 -3.35 7.51
C ALA A 91 11.05 -1.90 7.96
N GLN A 92 10.09 -1.21 7.34
CA GLN A 92 9.71 0.15 7.74
C GLN A 92 9.06 0.18 9.12
N ASP A 93 8.16 -0.76 9.45
CA ASP A 93 7.53 -0.84 10.76
C ASP A 93 8.57 -1.05 11.87
N ILE A 94 9.55 -1.94 11.65
CA ILE A 94 10.68 -2.12 12.58
C ILE A 94 11.47 -0.83 12.75
N HIS A 95 11.67 -0.05 11.68
CA HIS A 95 12.37 1.22 11.75
C HIS A 95 11.58 2.26 12.55
N ILE A 96 10.26 2.34 12.35
CA ILE A 96 9.36 3.23 13.10
C ILE A 96 9.42 2.91 14.59
N LEU A 97 9.29 1.64 14.98
CA LEU A 97 9.38 1.22 16.39
C LEU A 97 10.70 1.66 17.05
N ARG A 98 11.83 1.58 16.33
CA ARG A 98 13.14 2.05 16.83
C ARG A 98 13.19 3.57 16.99
N LEU A 99 12.53 4.30 16.10
CA LEU A 99 12.45 5.76 16.19
C LEU A 99 11.54 6.19 17.35
N GLU A 100 10.42 5.49 17.56
CA GLU A 100 9.52 5.72 18.69
C GLU A 100 10.25 5.54 20.03
N ASP A 101 11.00 4.45 20.20
CA ASP A 101 11.82 4.22 21.40
C ASP A 101 12.85 5.34 21.62
N LYS A 102 13.54 5.77 20.56
CA LYS A 102 14.47 6.91 20.64
C LYS A 102 13.78 8.21 21.05
N VAL A 103 12.60 8.48 20.51
CA VAL A 103 11.81 9.67 20.87
C VAL A 103 11.44 9.63 22.35
N ASP A 104 11.04 8.47 22.88
CA ASP A 104 10.69 8.35 24.30
C ASP A 104 11.90 8.48 25.23
N GLN A 105 13.06 7.95 24.83
CA GLN A 105 14.32 8.19 25.53
C GLN A 105 14.69 9.68 25.55
N LEU A 106 14.54 10.38 24.41
CA LEU A 106 14.78 11.81 24.32
C LEU A 106 13.81 12.61 25.20
N LYS A 107 12.51 12.28 25.19
CA LYS A 107 11.51 12.91 26.07
C LYS A 107 11.87 12.72 27.55
N LYS A 108 12.34 11.54 27.94
CA LYS A 108 12.79 11.27 29.32
C LYS A 108 13.98 12.16 29.68
N ARG A 109 14.99 12.23 28.81
CA ARG A 109 16.19 13.04 29.03
C ARG A 109 15.89 14.54 29.08
N ILE A 110 14.97 15.03 28.25
CA ILE A 110 14.50 16.42 28.29
C ILE A 110 13.83 16.72 29.65
N ARG A 111 12.97 15.82 30.15
CA ARG A 111 12.36 15.97 31.49
C ARG A 111 13.42 16.03 32.58
N GLU A 112 14.36 15.09 32.61
CA GLU A 112 15.45 15.06 33.58
C GLU A 112 16.29 16.35 33.58
N ILE A 113 16.65 16.86 32.40
CA ILE A 113 17.38 18.13 32.26
C ILE A 113 16.53 19.30 32.76
N THR A 114 15.24 19.32 32.43
CA THR A 114 14.31 20.38 32.86
C THR A 114 14.14 20.40 34.37
N ASP A 115 13.92 19.25 34.99
CA ASP A 115 13.77 19.09 36.45
C ASP A 115 15.05 19.49 37.19
N LYS A 116 16.21 19.09 36.66
CA LYS A 116 17.51 19.49 37.21
C LYS A 116 17.69 21.01 37.15
N LYS A 117 17.33 21.64 36.03
CA LYS A 117 17.45 23.10 35.86
C LYS A 117 16.50 23.85 36.79
N LEU A 118 15.25 23.39 36.93
CA LEU A 118 14.30 23.97 37.90
C LEU A 118 14.79 23.82 39.33
N SER A 119 15.35 22.66 39.69
CA SER A 119 15.93 22.44 41.02
C SER A 119 17.12 23.36 41.29
N GLN A 120 17.98 23.60 40.29
CA GLN A 120 19.08 24.56 40.41
C GLN A 120 18.59 26.01 40.61
N ILE A 121 17.49 26.39 39.95
CA ILE A 121 16.86 27.71 40.13
C ILE A 121 16.24 27.81 41.53
N ASN A 122 15.51 26.79 41.98
CA ASN A 122 14.85 26.79 43.29
C ASN A 122 15.84 26.67 44.46
N ASN A 123 16.98 25.99 44.25
CA ASN A 123 18.08 25.90 45.21
C ASN A 123 19.13 27.02 45.00
N SER A 124 18.87 27.97 44.09
CA SER A 124 19.66 29.19 44.03
C SER A 124 19.58 29.86 45.40
N PRO A 125 20.70 30.38 45.95
CA PRO A 125 20.75 30.73 47.36
C PRO A 125 19.63 31.70 47.72
N MET A 126 18.70 31.25 48.57
CA MET A 126 17.76 32.11 49.31
C MET A 126 18.48 33.30 50.00
N ALA A 127 19.81 33.24 50.11
CA ALA A 127 20.67 34.32 50.53
C ALA A 127 20.53 35.61 49.70
N LEU A 128 20.26 35.57 48.38
CA LEU A 128 20.25 36.82 47.59
C LEU A 128 19.07 37.75 47.98
N PRO A 129 17.81 37.28 48.04
CA PRO A 129 16.71 38.09 48.57
C PRO A 129 16.95 38.62 49.98
N ASP A 130 17.50 37.80 50.88
CA ASP A 130 17.79 38.21 52.26
C ASP A 130 18.92 39.25 52.37
N ILE A 131 19.98 39.09 51.58
CA ILE A 131 21.08 40.07 51.51
C ILE A 131 20.57 41.41 50.98
N LEU A 132 19.73 41.39 49.93
CA LEU A 132 19.14 42.62 49.38
C LEU A 132 18.21 43.31 50.38
N ARG A 133 17.37 42.54 51.09
CA ARG A 133 16.53 43.06 52.18
C ARG A 133 17.36 43.70 53.28
N ASN A 134 18.43 43.05 53.72
CA ASN A 134 19.33 43.56 54.77
C ASN A 134 20.07 44.83 54.32
N ILE A 135 20.46 44.93 53.04
CA ILE A 135 21.03 46.17 52.48
C ILE A 135 19.99 47.30 52.51
N GLY A 136 18.74 47.04 52.11
CA GLY A 136 17.66 48.03 52.17
C GLY A 136 17.47 48.60 53.58
N THR A 137 17.29 47.73 54.58
CA THR A 137 17.16 48.17 55.98
C THR A 137 18.40 48.91 56.50
N ALA A 138 19.60 48.54 56.03
CA ALA A 138 20.82 49.23 56.40
C ALA A 138 20.92 50.62 55.76
N LEU A 139 20.42 50.79 54.53
CA LEU A 139 20.34 52.09 53.86
C LEU A 139 19.33 53.01 54.53
N ASP A 140 18.15 52.52 54.93
CA ASP A 140 17.16 53.29 55.67
C ASP A 140 17.74 53.88 56.98
N ARG A 141 18.61 53.10 57.66
CA ARG A 141 19.32 53.56 58.86
C ARG A 141 20.35 54.64 58.57
N VAL A 142 21.03 54.57 57.43
CA VAL A 142 21.98 55.60 56.99
C VAL A 142 21.23 56.87 56.58
N GLU A 143 20.10 56.74 55.90
CA GLU A 143 19.23 57.86 55.52
C GLU A 143 18.73 58.61 56.76
N ASN A 144 18.18 57.89 57.76
CA ASN A 144 17.78 58.48 59.04
C ASN A 144 18.91 59.20 59.79
N TYR A 145 20.15 58.72 59.67
CA TYR A 145 21.33 59.40 60.23
C TYR A 145 21.64 60.71 59.49
N ILE A 146 21.58 60.71 58.16
CA ILE A 146 21.83 61.89 57.32
C ILE A 146 20.75 62.96 57.57
N ASP A 147 19.50 62.55 57.71
CA ASP A 147 18.36 63.44 58.00
C ASP A 147 18.35 63.96 59.44
N GLY A 148 19.30 63.53 60.28
CA GLY A 148 19.44 63.97 61.67
C GLY A 148 18.41 63.35 62.63
N VAL A 149 17.67 62.33 62.19
CA VAL A 149 16.63 61.62 62.96
C VAL A 149 17.25 60.69 64.02
N ASP A 150 18.36 60.02 63.69
CA ASP A 150 19.16 59.23 64.64
C ASP A 150 20.65 59.53 64.47
N THR A 151 21.19 60.37 65.35
CA THR A 151 22.61 60.77 65.35
C THR A 151 23.47 59.96 66.31
N THR A 152 22.88 59.02 67.06
CA THR A 152 23.58 58.19 68.06
C THR A 152 24.28 56.99 67.44
N PHE A 153 23.92 56.67 66.22
CA PHE A 153 24.43 55.56 65.43
C PHE A 153 25.70 55.93 64.65
N ASN A 154 26.62 54.97 64.47
CA ASN A 154 27.83 55.15 63.66
C ASN A 154 27.61 54.62 62.23
N PRO A 155 27.46 55.50 61.22
CA PRO A 155 27.17 55.08 59.84
C PRO A 155 28.32 54.31 59.20
N LYS A 156 29.55 54.49 59.66
CA LYS A 156 30.75 53.89 59.05
C LYS A 156 30.72 52.36 59.10
N ASN A 157 30.24 51.79 60.20
CA ASN A 157 30.18 50.34 60.39
C ASN A 157 29.10 49.71 59.49
N THR A 158 27.95 50.35 59.35
CA THR A 158 26.85 49.88 58.50
C THR A 158 27.16 50.04 57.03
N LEU A 159 27.80 51.13 56.62
CA LEU A 159 28.30 51.29 55.25
C LEU A 159 29.33 50.22 54.90
N ASN A 160 30.20 49.84 55.84
CA ASN A 160 31.13 48.73 55.63
C ASN A 160 30.38 47.38 55.50
N GLY A 161 29.35 47.14 56.32
CA GLY A 161 28.46 45.98 56.20
C GLY A 161 27.76 45.91 54.83
N ILE A 162 27.20 47.04 54.35
CA ILE A 162 26.58 47.15 53.02
C ILE A 162 27.62 46.82 51.94
N ARG A 163 28.85 47.36 52.03
CA ARG A 163 29.92 47.09 51.08
C ARG A 163 30.27 45.60 51.00
N ILE A 164 30.35 44.91 52.14
CA ILE A 164 30.60 43.46 52.20
C ILE A 164 29.44 42.71 51.54
N SER A 165 28.20 43.04 51.91
CA SER A 165 27.00 42.43 51.32
C SER A 165 26.93 42.61 49.80
N LEU A 166 27.21 43.80 49.27
CA LEU A 166 27.29 44.07 47.83
C LEU A 166 28.39 43.28 47.14
N THR A 167 29.53 43.07 47.82
CA THR A 167 30.62 42.23 47.31
C THR A 167 30.16 40.77 47.18
N THR A 168 29.39 40.28 48.15
CA THR A 168 28.78 38.95 48.12
C THR A 168 27.77 38.81 46.98
N VAL A 169 26.86 39.79 46.80
CA VAL A 169 25.90 39.83 45.68
C VAL A 169 26.62 39.76 44.35
N ARG A 170 27.65 40.58 44.15
CA ARG A 170 28.46 40.58 42.92
C ARG A 170 29.07 39.21 42.65
N GLY A 171 29.64 38.56 43.67
CA GLY A 171 30.21 37.22 43.55
C GLY A 171 29.18 36.13 43.22
N HIS A 172 27.92 36.27 43.66
CA HIS A 172 26.84 35.39 43.24
C HIS A 172 26.45 35.62 41.77
N MET A 173 26.28 36.88 41.36
CA MET A 173 25.92 37.22 39.98
C MET A 173 26.99 36.79 38.96
N GLN A 174 28.27 36.95 39.29
CA GLN A 174 29.38 36.52 38.44
C GLN A 174 29.41 35.00 38.24
N ARG A 175 29.15 34.22 39.31
CA ARG A 175 29.04 32.76 39.19
C ARG A 175 27.88 32.33 38.32
N HIS A 176 26.69 32.92 38.51
CA HIS A 176 25.54 32.64 37.65
C HIS A 176 25.79 33.00 36.18
N ALA A 177 26.45 34.13 35.90
CA ALA A 177 26.82 34.50 34.53
C ALA A 177 27.81 33.50 33.92
N GLN A 178 28.80 33.05 34.69
CA GLN A 178 29.77 32.07 34.21
C GLN A 178 29.15 30.68 33.96
N ASP A 179 28.25 30.24 34.86
CA ASP A 179 27.53 28.98 34.70
C ASP A 179 26.61 29.00 33.47
N ALA A 180 26.02 30.15 33.15
CA ALA A 180 25.19 30.32 31.95
C ALA A 180 26.00 30.34 30.63
N ILE A 181 27.26 30.77 30.67
CA ILE A 181 28.17 30.76 29.51
C ILE A 181 28.73 29.35 29.24
N ASN A 182 28.87 28.54 30.28
CA ASN A 182 29.46 27.20 30.20
C ASN A 182 28.45 26.09 29.89
N LEU A 183 27.18 26.43 29.64
CA LEU A 183 26.07 25.53 29.27
C LEU A 183 25.78 25.62 27.76
#